data_AF-A0A383EE56-F1
#
_entry.id   AF-A0A383EE56-F1
#
_cell.length_a   1.000
_cell.length_b   1.000
_cell.length_c   1.000
_cell.angle_alpha   90.00
_cell.angle_beta   90.00
_cell.angle_gamma   90.00
#
_symmetry.space_group_name_H-M   'P 1'
#
loop_
_entity.id
_entity.type
_entity.pdbx_description
1 polymer ?
#
loop_
_entity_poly.entity_id
_entity_poly.type
_entity_poly.pdbx_seq_one_letter_code
_entity_poly.pdbx_strand_id
1 'polypeptide(L)'
;LGPGRNFDASKRSWNFPNPWEGGAWGLPDIVDYQTSGALALLTNAAKNRRYWLENFYGVNKRAVDKWDQWPDAWIIPAEQDNQTGVKYALRSLVMADVEVHRAETSFAIQGMQFPAGSYVIPMKQPYAGFANSMLEIQHYPDLREYPGGPPQRPYDVTAHTFGYLFDFEAVAIDGDLGVTLSEAIDAPDFAFVLPDHLGGSDVPRIAMYKSWQEPMPAGWQRWVFDEYQMP
;
A
#
# COMPACT_ATOMS: atom_id res chain seq x y z
N LEU A 1 30.55 17.34 7.11
CA LEU A 1 29.66 16.22 7.48
C LEU A 1 29.67 16.14 9.00
N GLY A 2 28.60 16.57 9.67
CA GLY A 2 28.48 16.44 11.13
C GLY A 2 27.92 15.06 11.51
N PRO A 3 28.16 14.58 12.73
CA PRO A 3 27.52 13.36 13.21
C PRO A 3 26.00 13.55 13.21
N GLY A 4 25.31 12.74 12.41
CA GLY A 4 23.87 12.57 12.50
C GLY A 4 23.52 11.66 13.67
N ARG A 5 22.23 11.59 14.02
CA ARG A 5 21.74 10.66 15.04
C ARG A 5 22.04 9.23 14.56
N ASN A 6 23.01 8.56 15.20
CA ASN A 6 23.52 7.22 14.86
C ASN A 6 24.22 7.07 13.49
N PHE A 7 24.72 8.15 12.90
CA PHE A 7 25.47 8.07 11.64
C PHE A 7 26.67 9.02 11.64
N ASP A 8 27.87 8.45 11.43
CA ASP A 8 29.11 9.19 11.27
C ASP A 8 29.84 8.65 10.04
N ALA A 9 29.79 9.41 8.94
CA ALA A 9 30.39 9.02 7.66
C ALA A 9 31.93 8.87 7.71
N SER A 10 32.58 9.33 8.78
CA SER A 10 34.02 9.17 8.98
C SER A 10 34.38 7.90 9.76
N LYS A 11 33.39 7.20 10.33
CA LYS A 11 33.62 6.01 11.15
C LYS A 11 33.00 4.78 10.52
N ARG A 12 33.81 3.73 10.46
CA ARG A 12 33.32 2.41 10.07
C ARG A 12 32.30 1.91 11.09
N SER A 13 31.15 1.49 10.62
CA SER A 13 30.11 0.83 11.42
C SER A 13 29.58 -0.40 10.71
N TRP A 14 28.74 -1.17 11.39
CA TRP A 14 28.10 -2.35 10.79
C TRP A 14 27.23 -2.01 9.57
N ASN A 15 26.61 -0.84 9.55
CA ASN A 15 25.78 -0.32 8.46
C ASN A 15 26.50 0.69 7.54
N PHE A 16 27.77 1.01 7.83
CA PHE A 16 28.62 1.86 6.98
C PHE A 16 30.05 1.31 6.98
N PRO A 17 30.28 0.16 6.31
CA PRO A 17 31.53 -0.57 6.41
C PRO A 17 32.70 0.11 5.67
N ASN A 18 32.43 1.04 4.75
CA ASN A 18 33.43 1.74 3.96
C ASN A 18 33.32 3.26 4.20
N PRO A 19 33.98 3.80 5.24
CA PRO A 19 33.90 5.21 5.58
C PRO A 19 34.57 6.10 4.54
N TRP A 20 34.12 7.34 4.44
CA TRP A 20 34.78 8.32 3.59
C TRP A 20 36.09 8.78 4.24
N GLU A 21 37.20 8.62 3.54
CA GLU A 21 38.55 8.93 4.05
C GLU A 21 38.88 10.44 4.07
N GLY A 22 37.93 11.29 3.66
CA GLY A 22 38.12 12.74 3.50
C GLY A 22 38.56 13.12 2.07
N GLY A 23 38.56 14.42 1.77
CA GLY A 23 38.94 14.95 0.46
C GLY A 23 37.94 15.96 -0.12
N ALA A 24 38.11 16.32 -1.39
CA ALA A 24 37.08 17.04 -2.13
C ALA A 24 35.93 16.06 -2.47
N TRP A 25 34.69 16.55 -2.41
CA TRP A 25 33.52 15.79 -2.81
C TRP A 25 32.60 16.71 -3.60
N GLY A 26 32.26 16.32 -4.83
CA GLY A 26 31.43 17.10 -5.75
C GLY A 26 30.40 16.25 -6.49
N LEU A 27 29.72 16.89 -7.44
CA LEU A 27 28.75 16.21 -8.31
C LEU A 27 29.34 15.02 -9.08
N PRO A 28 30.58 15.07 -9.63
CA PRO A 28 31.17 13.91 -10.30
C PRO A 28 31.28 12.70 -9.38
N ASP A 29 31.72 12.88 -8.13
CA ASP A 29 31.86 11.79 -7.15
C ASP A 29 30.50 11.14 -6.83
N ILE A 30 29.43 11.94 -6.74
CA ILE A 30 28.07 11.45 -6.54
C ILE A 30 27.63 10.57 -7.72
N VAL A 31 27.84 11.06 -8.95
CA VAL A 31 27.47 10.33 -10.17
C VAL A 31 28.27 9.03 -10.29
N ASP A 32 29.59 9.07 -10.05
CA ASP A 32 30.46 7.90 -10.10
C ASP A 32 30.10 6.87 -9.04
N TYR A 33 29.79 7.31 -7.81
CA TYR A 33 29.36 6.42 -6.73
C TYR A 33 28.03 5.74 -7.04
N GLN A 34 27.02 6.50 -7.51
CA GLN A 34 25.72 5.95 -7.89
C GLN A 34 25.83 4.99 -9.08
N THR A 35 26.65 5.34 -10.09
CA THR A 35 26.89 4.49 -11.26
C THR A 35 27.56 3.18 -10.86
N SER A 36 28.59 3.26 -10.00
CA SER A 36 29.28 2.09 -9.46
C SER A 36 28.34 1.19 -8.67
N GLY A 37 27.47 1.78 -7.82
CA GLY A 37 26.45 1.05 -7.08
C GLY A 37 25.46 0.33 -7.99
N ALA A 38 24.96 1.01 -9.03
CA ALA A 38 24.05 0.42 -10.01
C ALA A 38 24.71 -0.75 -10.76
N LEU A 39 25.94 -0.57 -11.26
CA LEU A 39 26.68 -1.63 -11.96
C LEU A 39 27.02 -2.81 -11.04
N ALA A 40 27.35 -2.55 -9.77
CA ALA A 40 27.59 -3.59 -8.79
C ALA A 40 26.34 -4.43 -8.53
N LEU A 41 25.16 -3.79 -8.41
CA LEU A 41 23.87 -4.48 -8.28
C LEU A 41 23.58 -5.36 -9.50
N LEU A 42 23.72 -4.82 -10.71
CA LEU A 42 23.51 -5.58 -11.96
C LEU A 42 24.50 -6.75 -12.09
N THR A 43 25.76 -6.52 -11.72
CA THR A 43 26.79 -7.58 -11.71
C THR A 43 26.45 -8.68 -10.71
N ASN A 44 25.95 -8.32 -9.53
CA ASN A 44 25.47 -9.30 -8.54
C ASN A 44 24.31 -10.12 -9.10
N ALA A 45 23.30 -9.47 -9.69
CA ALA A 45 22.15 -10.12 -10.30
C ALA A 45 22.57 -11.10 -11.41
N ALA A 46 23.47 -10.68 -12.30
CA ALA A 46 23.97 -11.51 -13.39
C ALA A 46 24.76 -12.74 -12.89
N LYS A 47 25.65 -12.54 -11.91
CA LYS A 47 26.45 -13.62 -11.30
C LYS A 47 25.58 -14.61 -10.53
N ASN A 48 24.57 -14.12 -9.80
CA ASN A 48 23.71 -14.92 -8.94
C ASN A 48 22.31 -15.20 -9.55
N ARG A 49 22.18 -15.13 -10.88
CA ARG A 49 20.88 -15.20 -11.59
C ARG A 49 19.99 -16.36 -11.16
N ARG A 50 20.57 -17.55 -10.94
CA ARG A 50 19.83 -18.75 -10.53
C ARG A 50 19.21 -18.55 -9.16
N TYR A 51 20.00 -18.07 -8.19
CA TYR A 51 19.51 -17.77 -6.84
C TYR A 51 18.35 -16.78 -6.88
N TRP A 52 18.46 -15.70 -7.65
CA TRP A 52 17.39 -14.71 -7.77
C TRP A 52 16.11 -15.28 -8.37
N LEU A 53 16.21 -16.09 -9.43
CA LEU A 53 15.05 -16.73 -10.07
C LEU A 53 14.40 -17.79 -9.16
N GLU A 54 15.20 -18.63 -8.51
CA GLU A 54 14.70 -19.66 -7.60
C GLU A 54 14.08 -19.03 -6.35
N ASN A 55 14.67 -17.96 -5.82
CA ASN A 55 14.10 -17.24 -4.69
C ASN A 55 12.80 -16.51 -5.08
N PHE A 56 12.74 -15.88 -6.25
CA PHE A 56 11.52 -15.27 -6.77
C PHE A 56 10.41 -16.31 -6.90
N TYR A 57 10.69 -17.46 -7.52
CA TYR A 57 9.75 -18.57 -7.59
C TYR A 57 9.34 -19.07 -6.20
N GLY A 58 10.30 -19.26 -5.30
CA GLY A 58 10.04 -19.77 -3.95
C GLY A 58 9.19 -18.83 -3.09
N VAL A 59 9.37 -17.51 -3.21
CA VAL A 59 8.52 -16.51 -2.54
C VAL A 59 7.09 -16.60 -3.07
N ASN A 60 6.90 -16.55 -4.39
CA ASN A 60 5.57 -16.58 -4.99
C ASN A 60 4.86 -17.92 -4.77
N LYS A 61 5.59 -19.04 -4.84
CA LYS A 61 5.04 -20.36 -4.52
C LYS A 61 4.50 -20.42 -3.10
N ARG A 62 5.26 -19.91 -2.11
CA ARG A 62 4.79 -19.86 -0.72
C ARG A 62 3.54 -18.98 -0.54
N ALA A 63 3.43 -17.88 -1.29
CA ALA A 63 2.24 -17.05 -1.27
C ALA A 63 1.01 -17.81 -1.82
N VAL A 64 1.17 -18.53 -2.93
CA VAL A 64 0.11 -19.39 -3.52
C VAL A 64 -0.27 -20.54 -2.60
N ASP A 65 0.72 -21.18 -1.96
CA ASP A 65 0.50 -22.27 -0.99
C ASP A 65 -0.27 -21.77 0.25
N LYS A 66 -0.33 -20.44 0.47
CA LYS A 66 -1.03 -19.72 1.53
C LYS A 66 -0.51 -20.04 2.94
N TRP A 67 -0.58 -19.06 3.84
CA TRP A 67 -0.39 -19.28 5.27
C TRP A 67 -1.72 -19.67 5.94
N ASP A 68 -1.70 -20.63 6.87
CA ASP A 68 -2.91 -21.15 7.54
C ASP A 68 -3.79 -20.05 8.19
N GLN A 69 -3.16 -18.96 8.61
CA GLN A 69 -3.80 -17.83 9.31
C GLN A 69 -4.38 -16.77 8.35
N TRP A 70 -4.19 -16.90 7.05
CA TRP A 70 -4.85 -16.05 6.06
C TRP A 70 -6.25 -16.58 5.72
N PRO A 71 -7.18 -15.73 5.28
CA PRO A 71 -8.45 -16.20 4.75
C PRO A 71 -8.27 -16.92 3.40
N ASP A 72 -9.25 -17.72 2.97
CA ASP A 72 -9.27 -18.29 1.61
C ASP A 72 -9.58 -17.23 0.55
N ALA A 73 -10.38 -16.22 0.90
CA ALA A 73 -10.64 -15.07 0.06
C ALA A 73 -10.95 -13.83 0.92
N TRP A 74 -10.66 -12.65 0.36
CA TRP A 74 -11.29 -11.42 0.80
C TRP A 74 -12.46 -11.08 -0.11
N ILE A 75 -13.55 -10.57 0.46
CA ILE A 75 -14.72 -10.12 -0.28
C ILE A 75 -14.97 -8.65 0.04
N ILE A 76 -15.06 -7.82 -1.00
CA ILE A 76 -15.56 -6.45 -0.91
C ILE A 76 -17.00 -6.50 -1.45
N PRO A 77 -18.04 -6.39 -0.60
CA PRO A 77 -19.41 -6.46 -1.07
C PRO A 77 -19.69 -5.41 -2.13
N ALA A 78 -20.57 -5.71 -3.09
CA ALA A 78 -21.08 -4.67 -3.99
C ALA A 78 -21.90 -3.62 -3.22
N GLU A 79 -22.28 -2.55 -3.89
CA GLU A 79 -23.22 -1.55 -3.35
C GLU A 79 -22.75 -0.82 -2.06
N GLN A 80 -21.45 -0.75 -1.82
CA GLN A 80 -20.84 0.11 -0.78
C GLN A 80 -21.19 1.59 -1.00
N ASP A 81 -21.36 2.35 0.08
CA ASP A 81 -21.64 3.79 0.00
C ASP A 81 -20.51 4.55 -0.71
N ASN A 82 -19.25 4.28 -0.36
CA ASN A 82 -18.08 4.90 -0.98
C ASN A 82 -17.55 4.12 -2.19
N GLN A 83 -18.29 4.15 -3.30
CA GLN A 83 -17.87 3.51 -4.56
C GLN A 83 -16.53 4.04 -5.10
N THR A 84 -16.23 5.33 -4.88
CA THR A 84 -14.96 5.92 -5.30
C THR A 84 -13.80 5.32 -4.51
N GLY A 85 -13.93 5.20 -3.18
CA GLY A 85 -12.96 4.55 -2.31
C GLY A 85 -12.68 3.10 -2.70
N VAL A 86 -13.74 2.33 -2.97
CA VAL A 86 -13.62 0.95 -3.49
C VAL A 86 -12.83 0.91 -4.81
N LYS A 87 -13.13 1.81 -5.76
CA LYS A 87 -12.38 1.87 -7.04
C LYS A 87 -10.90 2.19 -6.83
N TYR A 88 -10.56 3.09 -5.90
CA TYR A 88 -9.17 3.39 -5.55
C TYR A 88 -8.44 2.17 -4.98
N ALA A 89 -9.09 1.45 -4.06
CA ALA A 89 -8.55 0.23 -3.49
C ALA A 89 -8.33 -0.85 -4.57
N LEU A 90 -9.34 -1.12 -5.39
CA LEU A 90 -9.27 -2.07 -6.49
C LEU A 90 -8.18 -1.71 -7.50
N ARG A 91 -8.07 -0.44 -7.90
CA ARG A 91 -6.99 0.02 -8.78
C ARG A 91 -5.63 -0.24 -8.16
N SER A 92 -5.46 0.07 -6.88
CA SER A 92 -4.19 -0.13 -6.17
C SER A 92 -3.82 -1.62 -6.07
N LEU A 93 -4.82 -2.48 -5.80
CA LEU A 93 -4.64 -3.94 -5.76
C LEU A 93 -4.25 -4.49 -7.14
N VAL A 94 -5.02 -4.17 -8.20
CA VAL A 94 -4.75 -4.69 -9.54
C VAL A 94 -3.44 -4.14 -10.12
N MET A 95 -3.10 -2.88 -9.88
CA MET A 95 -1.77 -2.34 -10.28
C MET A 95 -0.61 -2.98 -9.52
N ALA A 96 -0.87 -3.61 -8.37
CA ALA A 96 0.10 -4.42 -7.65
C ALA A 96 0.03 -5.91 -8.04
N ASP A 97 -0.57 -6.22 -9.20
CA ASP A 97 -0.79 -7.56 -9.76
C ASP A 97 -1.67 -8.49 -8.88
N VAL A 98 -2.48 -7.93 -7.98
CA VAL A 98 -3.48 -8.73 -7.25
C VAL A 98 -4.64 -9.06 -8.19
N GLU A 99 -4.88 -10.36 -8.38
CA GLU A 99 -6.03 -10.89 -9.10
C GLU A 99 -7.30 -10.62 -8.28
N VAL A 100 -8.21 -9.85 -8.86
CA VAL A 100 -9.52 -9.53 -8.29
C VAL A 100 -10.59 -9.91 -9.30
N HIS A 101 -11.62 -10.60 -8.83
CA HIS A 101 -12.73 -11.09 -9.65
C HIS A 101 -14.06 -10.48 -9.19
N ARG A 102 -15.12 -10.65 -9.97
CA ARG A 102 -16.49 -10.35 -9.56
C ARG A 102 -17.31 -11.62 -9.46
N ALA A 103 -18.15 -11.72 -8.44
CA ALA A 103 -19.16 -12.77 -8.35
C ALA A 103 -20.27 -12.51 -9.38
N GLU A 104 -20.58 -13.50 -10.22
CA GLU A 104 -21.59 -13.35 -11.28
C GLU A 104 -23.02 -13.36 -10.74
N THR A 105 -23.24 -14.02 -9.60
CA THR A 105 -24.54 -14.11 -8.93
C THR A 105 -24.40 -13.77 -7.45
N SER A 106 -25.51 -13.45 -6.79
CA SER A 106 -25.53 -13.35 -5.33
C SER A 106 -25.27 -14.72 -4.69
N PHE A 107 -24.61 -14.75 -3.54
CA PHE A 107 -24.25 -15.97 -2.83
C PHE A 107 -24.21 -15.75 -1.31
N ALA A 108 -24.28 -16.86 -0.58
CA ALA A 108 -24.23 -16.85 0.88
C ALA A 108 -23.05 -17.70 1.35
N ILE A 109 -22.27 -17.21 2.30
CA ILE A 109 -21.18 -17.96 2.92
C ILE A 109 -20.98 -17.48 4.36
N GLN A 110 -20.70 -18.42 5.27
CA GLN A 110 -20.53 -18.15 6.70
C GLN A 110 -21.69 -17.36 7.34
N GLY A 111 -22.92 -17.53 6.83
CA GLY A 111 -24.11 -16.82 7.32
C GLY A 111 -24.24 -15.37 6.83
N MET A 112 -23.31 -14.88 6.01
CA MET A 112 -23.35 -13.58 5.34
C MET A 112 -23.90 -13.72 3.92
N GLN A 113 -24.52 -12.66 3.41
CA GLN A 113 -25.08 -12.58 2.07
C GLN A 113 -24.31 -11.54 1.27
N PHE A 114 -23.87 -11.92 0.07
CA PHE A 114 -23.15 -11.04 -0.83
C PHE A 114 -23.94 -10.85 -2.13
N PRO A 115 -24.20 -9.61 -2.56
CA PRO A 115 -24.90 -9.33 -3.82
C PRO A 115 -24.05 -9.73 -5.03
N ALA A 116 -24.71 -9.96 -6.17
CA ALA A 116 -24.02 -10.12 -7.45
C ALA A 116 -23.14 -8.89 -7.75
N GLY A 117 -21.97 -9.09 -8.33
CA GLY A 117 -21.00 -8.03 -8.59
C GLY A 117 -20.07 -7.72 -7.42
N SER A 118 -20.20 -8.40 -6.27
CA SER A 118 -19.23 -8.28 -5.17
C SER A 118 -17.84 -8.69 -5.65
N TYR A 119 -16.81 -7.98 -5.21
CA TYR A 119 -15.43 -8.28 -5.60
C TYR A 119 -14.86 -9.36 -4.71
N VAL A 120 -14.22 -10.34 -5.32
CA VAL A 120 -13.60 -11.47 -4.66
C VAL A 120 -12.11 -11.44 -4.96
N ILE A 121 -11.30 -11.48 -3.91
CA ILE A 121 -9.84 -11.54 -3.98
C ILE A 121 -9.43 -12.91 -3.43
N PRO A 122 -9.21 -13.92 -4.30
CA PRO A 122 -8.76 -15.23 -3.87
C PRO A 122 -7.37 -15.13 -3.24
N MET A 123 -7.12 -15.82 -2.14
CA MET A 123 -5.83 -15.74 -1.44
C MET A 123 -4.79 -16.78 -1.91
N LYS A 124 -5.15 -17.63 -2.87
CA LYS A 124 -4.24 -18.60 -3.52
C LYS A 124 -3.61 -18.02 -4.79
N GLN A 125 -2.91 -16.91 -4.63
CA GLN A 125 -2.26 -16.19 -5.73
C GLN A 125 -0.90 -15.62 -5.30
N PRO A 126 0.04 -15.32 -6.23
CA PRO A 126 1.39 -14.86 -5.90
C PRO A 126 1.43 -13.58 -5.04
N TYR A 127 0.46 -12.68 -5.24
CA TYR A 127 0.40 -11.37 -4.58
C TYR A 127 -0.57 -11.31 -3.39
N ALA A 128 -1.01 -12.47 -2.90
CA ALA A 128 -1.91 -12.57 -1.75
C ALA A 128 -1.35 -11.87 -0.49
N GLY A 129 -0.02 -11.84 -0.30
CA GLY A 129 0.59 -11.12 0.82
C GLY A 129 0.38 -9.62 0.77
N PHE A 130 0.45 -9.03 -0.42
CA PHE A 130 0.10 -7.63 -0.59
C PHE A 130 -1.39 -7.41 -0.31
N ALA A 131 -2.26 -8.22 -0.92
CA ALA A 131 -3.70 -8.14 -0.69
C ALA A 131 -4.07 -8.21 0.80
N ASN A 132 -3.52 -9.19 1.53
CA ASN A 132 -3.78 -9.36 2.95
C ASN A 132 -3.33 -8.14 3.76
N SER A 133 -2.10 -7.65 3.54
CA SER A 133 -1.59 -6.49 4.29
C SER A 133 -2.41 -5.22 4.06
N MET A 134 -3.00 -5.06 2.87
CA MET A 134 -3.86 -3.92 2.56
C MET A 134 -5.30 -4.09 3.06
N LEU A 135 -5.82 -5.30 3.22
CA LEU A 135 -7.22 -5.54 3.60
C LEU A 135 -7.40 -5.89 5.07
N GLU A 136 -6.39 -6.48 5.72
CA GLU A 136 -6.47 -6.88 7.12
C GLU A 136 -6.50 -5.65 8.05
N ILE A 137 -7.22 -5.80 9.16
CA ILE A 137 -7.17 -4.84 10.25
C ILE A 137 -5.82 -5.05 10.97
N GLN A 138 -4.93 -4.07 10.84
CA GLN A 138 -3.61 -4.16 11.46
C GLN A 138 -3.67 -3.83 12.95
N HIS A 139 -3.11 -4.71 13.77
CA HIS A 139 -3.00 -4.52 15.21
C HIS A 139 -1.59 -4.06 15.57
N TYR A 140 -1.43 -2.75 15.79
CA TYR A 140 -0.15 -2.19 16.18
C TYR A 140 0.23 -2.65 17.60
N PRO A 141 1.43 -3.22 17.82
CA PRO A 141 1.82 -3.71 19.14
C PRO A 141 2.05 -2.58 20.15
N ASP A 142 1.83 -2.85 21.45
CA ASP A 142 2.23 -1.92 22.54
C ASP A 142 3.75 -1.93 22.71
N LEU A 143 4.43 -1.19 21.82
CA LEU A 143 5.88 -0.99 21.87
C LEU A 143 6.22 0.06 22.93
N ARG A 144 7.17 -0.27 23.79
CA ARG A 144 7.62 0.59 24.90
C ARG A 144 9.12 0.80 24.80
N GLU A 145 9.60 1.97 25.20
CA GLU A 145 11.05 2.26 25.17
C GLU A 145 11.88 1.31 26.07
N TYR A 146 11.25 0.80 27.13
CA TYR A 146 11.76 -0.23 28.04
C TYR A 146 10.57 -0.88 28.79
N PRO A 147 10.74 -2.05 29.44
CA PRO A 147 9.66 -2.69 30.20
C PRO A 147 9.03 -1.76 31.26
N GLY A 148 7.74 -1.48 31.14
CA GLY A 148 7.00 -0.55 32.01
C GLY A 148 7.18 0.94 31.69
N GLY A 149 7.98 1.29 30.67
CA GLY A 149 8.21 2.65 30.21
C GLY A 149 7.03 3.25 29.43
N PRO A 150 7.20 4.48 28.92
CA PRO A 150 6.21 5.11 28.04
C PRO A 150 6.10 4.37 26.69
N PRO A 151 4.94 4.43 26.02
CA PRO A 151 4.79 3.93 24.65
C PRO A 151 5.77 4.63 23.69
N GLN A 152 6.37 3.84 22.80
CA GLN A 152 7.21 4.34 21.74
C GLN A 152 6.35 5.05 20.70
N ARG A 153 6.65 6.32 20.43
CA ARG A 153 5.91 7.10 19.44
C ARG A 153 6.15 6.52 18.05
N PRO A 154 5.10 6.14 17.30
CA PRO A 154 5.26 5.76 15.91
C PRO A 154 5.79 6.95 15.11
N TYR A 155 6.67 6.67 14.14
CA TYR A 155 7.32 7.72 13.36
C TYR A 155 6.31 8.37 12.41
N ASP A 156 5.58 7.61 11.58
CA ASP A 156 4.63 8.21 10.61
C ASP A 156 3.42 7.34 10.18
N VAL A 157 3.45 6.00 10.26
CA VAL A 157 2.33 5.14 9.79
C VAL A 157 2.04 4.01 10.78
N THR A 158 0.76 3.81 11.10
CA THR A 158 0.31 2.76 12.03
C THR A 158 -0.50 1.65 11.35
N ALA A 159 -1.02 1.85 10.14
CA ALA A 159 -1.72 0.84 9.35
C ALA A 159 -1.81 1.22 7.85
N HIS A 160 -2.08 0.22 7.00
CA HIS A 160 -2.38 0.36 5.57
C HIS A 160 -3.79 -0.17 5.20
N THR A 161 -4.63 -0.44 6.20
CA THR A 161 -5.97 -1.05 6.04
C THR A 161 -6.88 -0.20 5.15
N PHE A 162 -7.04 -0.62 3.90
CA PHE A 162 -7.81 0.07 2.87
C PHE A 162 -9.27 0.27 3.25
N GLY A 163 -9.90 -0.69 3.91
CA GLY A 163 -11.30 -0.53 4.36
C GLY A 163 -11.48 0.70 5.24
N TYR A 164 -10.54 0.97 6.15
CA TYR A 164 -10.56 2.18 6.99
C TYR A 164 -10.06 3.43 6.28
N LEU A 165 -9.05 3.30 5.40
CA LEU A 165 -8.51 4.43 4.66
C LEU A 165 -9.51 5.01 3.65
N PHE A 166 -10.29 4.14 3.02
CA PHE A 166 -11.19 4.47 1.92
C PHE A 166 -12.66 4.25 2.27
N ASP A 167 -12.99 4.00 3.54
CA ASP A 167 -14.36 3.90 4.04
C ASP A 167 -15.22 2.87 3.28
N PHE A 168 -14.76 1.61 3.30
CA PHE A 168 -15.51 0.47 2.75
C PHE A 168 -15.29 -0.80 3.58
N GLU A 169 -16.22 -1.74 3.47
CA GLU A 169 -16.13 -3.03 4.14
C GLU A 169 -15.38 -4.06 3.28
N ALA A 170 -14.42 -4.75 3.89
CA ALA A 170 -13.79 -5.95 3.35
C ALA A 170 -13.91 -7.09 4.36
N VAL A 171 -14.37 -8.24 3.92
CA VAL A 171 -14.66 -9.39 4.78
C VAL A 171 -13.71 -10.55 4.43
N ALA A 172 -13.04 -11.07 5.44
CA ALA A 172 -12.23 -12.28 5.35
C ALA A 172 -13.14 -13.52 5.37
N ILE A 173 -13.00 -14.40 4.39
CA ILE A 173 -13.82 -15.61 4.23
C ILE A 173 -12.94 -16.84 4.09
N ASP A 174 -13.34 -17.91 4.77
CA ASP A 174 -12.79 -19.25 4.63
C ASP A 174 -13.84 -20.21 4.05
N GLY A 175 -13.36 -21.12 3.19
CA GLY A 175 -14.18 -22.11 2.52
C GLY A 175 -14.37 -21.85 1.02
N ASP A 176 -15.00 -22.83 0.37
CA ASP A 176 -15.40 -22.73 -1.03
C ASP A 176 -16.59 -21.78 -1.16
N LEU A 177 -16.43 -20.73 -1.97
CA LEU A 177 -17.45 -19.71 -2.20
C LEU A 177 -18.68 -20.27 -2.92
N GLY A 178 -18.53 -21.37 -3.67
CA GLY A 178 -19.64 -22.00 -4.41
C GLY A 178 -20.30 -21.10 -5.45
N VAL A 179 -19.60 -20.05 -5.91
CA VAL A 179 -20.09 -19.06 -6.87
C VAL A 179 -19.16 -18.97 -8.06
N THR A 180 -19.72 -18.75 -9.25
CA THR A 180 -18.94 -18.48 -10.45
C THR A 180 -18.35 -17.08 -10.37
N LEU A 181 -17.05 -16.99 -10.60
CA LEU A 181 -16.32 -15.73 -10.67
C LEU A 181 -16.05 -15.37 -12.13
N SER A 182 -16.06 -14.07 -12.42
CA SER A 182 -15.60 -13.54 -13.70
C SER A 182 -14.11 -13.82 -13.93
N GLU A 183 -13.62 -13.55 -15.13
CA GLU A 183 -12.19 -13.30 -15.35
C GLU A 183 -11.68 -12.19 -14.40
N ALA A 184 -10.37 -12.16 -14.17
CA ALA A 184 -9.75 -11.11 -13.37
C ALA A 184 -10.05 -9.74 -14.00
N ILE A 185 -10.40 -8.76 -13.16
CA ILE A 185 -10.73 -7.41 -13.60
C ILE A 185 -9.45 -6.67 -14.02
N ASP A 186 -9.58 -5.78 -14.99
CA ASP A 186 -8.55 -4.77 -15.27
C ASP A 186 -8.56 -3.68 -14.19
N ALA A 187 -7.44 -2.95 -14.09
CA ALA A 187 -7.34 -1.82 -13.18
C ALA A 187 -8.41 -0.77 -13.54
N PRO A 188 -9.39 -0.48 -12.65
CA PRO A 188 -10.47 0.43 -12.99
C PRO A 188 -9.93 1.83 -13.29
N ASP A 189 -10.52 2.47 -14.29
CA ASP A 189 -10.17 3.84 -14.68
C ASP A 189 -10.40 4.82 -13.53
N PHE A 190 -9.54 5.83 -13.49
CA PHE A 190 -9.65 6.91 -12.54
C PHE A 190 -10.63 7.97 -13.05
N ALA A 191 -11.75 8.12 -12.36
CA ALA A 191 -12.64 9.28 -12.49
C ALA A 191 -13.07 9.70 -11.08
N PHE A 192 -12.47 10.78 -10.58
CA PHE A 192 -13.02 11.44 -9.40
C PHE A 192 -14.30 12.16 -9.79
N VAL A 193 -15.38 11.85 -9.08
CA VAL A 193 -16.65 12.56 -9.19
C VAL A 193 -16.86 13.26 -7.87
N LEU A 194 -17.05 14.57 -7.91
CA LEU A 194 -17.38 15.35 -6.73
C LEU A 194 -18.73 14.82 -6.17
N PRO A 195 -18.81 14.43 -4.88
CA PRO A 195 -20.06 13.99 -4.29
C PRO A 195 -21.17 15.04 -4.46
N ASP A 196 -22.40 14.60 -4.73
CA ASP A 196 -23.52 15.50 -5.02
C ASP A 196 -23.78 16.52 -3.90
N HIS A 197 -23.55 16.17 -2.63
CA HIS A 197 -23.71 17.08 -1.49
C HIS A 197 -22.58 18.13 -1.37
N LEU A 198 -21.49 17.95 -2.13
CA LEU A 198 -20.41 18.93 -2.28
C LEU A 198 -20.55 19.74 -3.59
N GLY A 199 -21.56 19.45 -4.41
CA GLY A 199 -21.94 20.22 -5.59
C GLY A 199 -23.30 20.90 -5.42
N GLY A 200 -23.50 22.07 -6.04
CA GLY A 200 -24.82 22.73 -6.07
C GLY A 200 -24.95 23.95 -5.15
N SER A 201 -26.18 24.26 -4.72
CA SER A 201 -26.49 25.52 -4.01
C SER A 201 -26.51 25.41 -2.48
N ASP A 202 -26.60 24.19 -1.93
CA ASP A 202 -26.71 23.91 -0.49
C ASP A 202 -25.42 23.33 0.10
N VAL A 203 -24.28 23.69 -0.51
CA VAL A 203 -22.95 23.17 -0.16
C VAL A 203 -22.51 23.73 1.19
N PRO A 204 -21.88 22.93 2.06
CA PRO A 204 -21.20 23.47 3.23
C PRO A 204 -20.16 24.51 2.83
N ARG A 205 -19.98 25.55 3.64
CA ARG A 205 -18.92 26.53 3.45
C ARG A 205 -17.58 25.87 3.80
N ILE A 206 -16.78 25.58 2.80
CA ILE A 206 -15.45 24.99 2.98
C ILE A 206 -14.41 26.13 2.98
N ALA A 207 -13.40 26.03 3.83
CA ALA A 207 -12.30 26.98 3.86
C ALA A 207 -10.97 26.25 4.08
N MET A 208 -9.94 26.66 3.37
CA MET A 208 -8.59 26.14 3.56
C MET A 208 -7.85 26.95 4.63
N TYR A 209 -7.44 26.29 5.71
CA TYR A 209 -6.62 26.92 6.75
C TYR A 209 -5.15 26.90 6.35
N LYS A 210 -4.54 28.09 6.32
CA LYS A 210 -3.11 28.27 6.12
C LYS A 210 -2.44 28.56 7.46
N SER A 211 -1.59 27.64 7.92
CA SER A 211 -0.75 27.82 9.12
C SER A 211 0.32 28.90 8.89
N TRP A 212 0.77 29.56 9.95
CA TRP A 212 1.94 30.44 9.90
C TRP A 212 3.25 29.67 9.64
N GLN A 213 3.35 28.44 10.17
CA GLN A 213 4.44 27.51 9.92
C GLN A 213 3.92 26.37 9.05
N GLU A 214 3.83 26.60 7.74
CA GLU A 214 3.48 25.54 6.79
C GLU A 214 4.68 24.59 6.62
N PRO A 215 4.53 23.28 6.92
CA PRO A 215 5.57 22.31 6.60
C PRO A 215 5.68 22.05 5.09
N MET A 216 4.60 22.29 4.32
CA MET A 216 4.53 22.19 2.86
C MET A 216 3.56 23.23 2.27
N PRO A 217 3.80 23.76 1.05
CA PRO A 217 2.88 24.72 0.41
C PRO A 217 1.52 24.10 0.09
N ALA A 218 0.44 24.86 0.27
CA ALA A 218 -0.94 24.45 -0.03
C ALA A 218 -1.28 24.30 -1.54
N GLY A 219 -0.28 24.29 -2.43
CA GLY A 219 -0.47 24.31 -3.88
C GLY A 219 -1.28 23.11 -4.40
N TRP A 220 -0.96 21.90 -3.94
CA TRP A 220 -1.69 20.68 -4.32
C TRP A 220 -3.14 20.68 -3.82
N GLN A 221 -3.37 21.18 -2.60
CA GLN A 221 -4.71 21.27 -2.02
C GLN A 221 -5.56 22.28 -2.80
N ARG A 222 -4.98 23.43 -3.14
CA ARG A 222 -5.67 24.46 -3.93
C ARG A 222 -6.00 23.98 -5.34
N TRP A 223 -5.07 23.28 -5.98
CA TRP A 223 -5.31 22.69 -7.30
C TRP A 223 -6.52 21.74 -7.29
N VAL A 224 -6.71 20.93 -6.24
CA VAL A 224 -7.90 20.06 -6.13
C VAL A 224 -9.20 20.87 -6.09
N PHE A 225 -9.26 21.97 -5.33
CA PHE A 225 -10.45 22.83 -5.28
C PHE A 225 -10.74 23.46 -6.64
N ASP A 226 -9.69 23.97 -7.30
CA ASP A 226 -9.81 24.62 -8.60
C ASP A 226 -10.24 23.62 -9.70
N GLU A 227 -9.62 22.44 -9.74
CA GLU A 227 -9.88 21.39 -10.74
C GLU A 227 -11.32 20.86 -10.67
N TYR A 228 -11.82 20.64 -9.45
CA TYR A 228 -13.16 20.10 -9.23
C TYR A 228 -14.23 21.17 -8.96
N GLN A 229 -13.88 22.45 -9.13
CA GLN A 229 -14.79 23.59 -8.93
C GLN A 229 -15.47 23.58 -7.55
N MET A 230 -14.72 23.17 -6.53
CA MET A 230 -15.21 23.18 -5.14
C MET A 230 -15.25 24.63 -4.62
N PRO A 231 -16.33 25.03 -3.92
CA PRO A 231 -16.50 26.40 -3.43
C PRO A 231 -15.51 26.81 -2.33
#